data_AF-E2DNI3-F1
#
_entry.id   AF-E2DNI3-F1
#
_cell.length_a   1.000
_cell.length_b   1.000
_cell.length_c   1.000
_cell.angle_alpha   90.00
_cell.angle_beta   90.00
_cell.angle_gamma   90.00
#
_symmetry.space_group_name_H-M   'P 1'
#
loop_
_entity.id
_entity.type
_entity.pdbx_description
1 polymer ?
#
loop_
_entity_poly.entity_id
_entity_poly.type
_entity_poly.pdbx_seq_one_letter_code
_entity_poly.pdbx_strand_id
1 'polypeptide(L)'
;KRVWQWKEKYGGTITNQIKRLGASCDWSREHFTLDEQLSQAVIEAFIRLHEKGLIYQGSYMVNWSPSLQTAVSDLEVEYSEESGHLYYIKYRVAGRSDFLTVATTRPETLFGDVALAV
;
A
#
# COMPACT_ATOMS: atom_id res chain seq x y z
N LYS A 1 -22.25 4.48 6.50
CA LYS A 1 -23.62 3.97 6.22
C LYS A 1 -23.71 3.27 4.86
N ARG A 2 -23.29 3.90 3.74
CA ARG A 2 -23.30 3.27 2.39
C ARG A 2 -22.47 1.98 2.28
N VAL A 3 -21.28 1.94 2.87
CA VAL A 3 -20.40 0.75 2.86
C VAL A 3 -21.07 -0.46 3.52
N TRP A 4 -21.74 -0.26 4.67
CA TRP A 4 -22.47 -1.33 5.35
C TRP A 4 -23.68 -1.81 4.53
N GLN A 5 -24.45 -0.91 3.91
CA GLN A 5 -25.53 -1.30 3.00
C GLN A 5 -25.03 -2.12 1.81
N TRP A 6 -23.87 -1.76 1.26
CA TRP A 6 -23.20 -2.52 0.22
C TRP A 6 -22.78 -3.91 0.72
N LYS A 7 -22.12 -3.98 1.88
CA LYS A 7 -21.73 -5.24 2.51
C LYS A 7 -22.92 -6.17 2.71
N GLU A 8 -24.05 -5.67 3.22
CA GLU A 8 -25.24 -6.51 3.44
C GLU A 8 -25.80 -7.06 2.12
N LYS A 9 -25.94 -6.19 1.11
CA LYS A 9 -26.46 -6.60 -0.20
C LYS A 9 -25.57 -7.64 -0.89
N TYR A 10 -24.27 -7.37 -0.97
CA TYR A 10 -23.35 -8.21 -1.74
C TYR A 10 -22.84 -9.39 -0.92
N GLY A 11 -22.62 -9.22 0.38
CA GLY A 11 -22.28 -10.30 1.30
C GLY A 11 -23.36 -11.39 1.32
N GLY A 12 -24.63 -11.01 1.51
CA GLY A 12 -25.74 -11.97 1.45
C GLY A 12 -25.86 -12.65 0.07
N THR A 13 -25.54 -11.94 -1.01
CA THR A 13 -25.51 -12.51 -2.37
C THR A 13 -24.42 -13.57 -2.50
N ILE A 14 -23.20 -13.29 -2.02
CA ILE A 14 -22.06 -14.22 -2.03
C ILE A 14 -22.39 -15.47 -1.22
N THR A 15 -22.90 -15.31 0.00
CA THR A 15 -23.28 -16.44 0.87
C THR A 15 -24.34 -17.33 0.21
N ASN A 16 -25.35 -16.75 -0.43
CA ASN A 16 -26.38 -17.50 -1.15
C ASN A 16 -25.83 -18.23 -2.40
N GLN A 17 -24.87 -17.62 -3.11
CA GLN A 17 -24.19 -18.28 -4.23
C GLN A 17 -23.43 -19.53 -3.75
N ILE A 18 -22.68 -19.42 -2.66
CA ILE A 18 -21.90 -20.54 -2.11
C ILE A 18 -22.84 -21.65 -1.60
N LYS A 19 -23.94 -21.29 -0.92
CA LYS A 19 -24.99 -22.26 -0.53
C LYS A 19 -25.59 -22.98 -1.74
N ARG A 20 -25.87 -22.25 -2.83
CA ARG A 20 -26.41 -22.82 -4.07
C ARG A 20 -25.44 -23.78 -4.77
N LEU A 21 -24.13 -23.58 -4.62
CA LEU A 21 -23.10 -24.51 -5.10
C LEU A 21 -23.03 -25.80 -4.27
N GLY A 22 -23.79 -25.91 -3.17
CA GLY A 22 -23.83 -27.11 -2.33
C GLY A 22 -22.72 -27.17 -1.28
N ALA A 23 -22.09 -26.04 -0.94
CA ALA A 23 -21.06 -26.01 0.09
C ALA A 23 -21.65 -26.34 1.47
N SER A 24 -21.11 -27.38 2.10
CA SER A 24 -21.50 -27.87 3.43
C SER A 24 -20.74 -27.17 4.56
N CYS A 25 -20.57 -25.85 4.47
CA CYS A 25 -19.94 -25.06 5.52
C CYS A 25 -20.83 -24.97 6.78
N ASP A 26 -20.22 -24.75 7.94
CA ASP A 26 -20.96 -24.44 9.17
C ASP A 26 -21.48 -22.99 9.13
N TRP A 27 -22.63 -22.80 8.49
CA TRP A 27 -23.30 -21.50 8.35
C TRP A 27 -23.74 -20.88 9.67
N SER A 28 -23.76 -21.64 10.77
CA SER A 28 -24.08 -21.09 12.10
C SER A 28 -22.94 -20.26 12.69
N ARG A 29 -21.73 -20.42 12.15
CA ARG A 29 -20.49 -19.74 12.57
C ARG A 29 -19.93 -18.84 11.47
N GLU A 30 -20.80 -18.31 10.62
CA GLU A 30 -20.41 -17.32 9.62
C GLU A 30 -19.93 -16.05 10.33
N HIS A 31 -18.75 -15.56 9.96
CA HIS A 31 -18.16 -14.35 10.51
C HIS A 31 -17.70 -13.41 9.40
N PHE A 32 -17.72 -12.12 9.69
CA PHE A 32 -17.20 -11.05 8.86
C PHE A 32 -16.08 -10.31 9.59
N THR A 33 -15.04 -9.89 8.87
CA THR A 33 -13.82 -9.33 9.46
C THR A 33 -14.03 -8.08 10.32
N LEU A 34 -15.13 -7.36 10.13
CA LEU A 34 -15.51 -6.21 10.96
C LEU A 34 -16.58 -6.54 12.01
N ASP A 35 -16.85 -7.82 12.26
CA ASP A 35 -17.67 -8.25 13.40
C ASP A 35 -16.96 -7.89 14.72
N GLU A 36 -17.74 -7.68 15.77
CA GLU A 36 -17.23 -7.24 17.07
C GLU A 36 -16.17 -8.20 17.62
N GLN A 37 -16.44 -9.50 17.61
CA GLN A 37 -15.52 -10.52 18.11
C GLN A 37 -14.19 -10.56 17.34
N LEU A 38 -14.24 -10.46 16.01
CA LEU A 38 -13.02 -10.47 15.18
C LEU A 38 -12.25 -9.15 15.29
N SER A 39 -12.95 -8.02 15.41
CA SER A 39 -12.34 -6.72 15.64
C SER A 39 -11.57 -6.71 16.96
N GLN A 40 -12.12 -7.30 18.03
CA GLN A 40 -11.41 -7.46 19.30
C GLN A 40 -10.16 -8.34 19.17
N ALA A 41 -10.23 -9.42 18.39
CA ALA A 41 -9.07 -10.28 18.15
C ALA A 41 -7.92 -9.55 17.43
N VAL A 42 -8.24 -8.64 16.48
CA VAL A 42 -7.24 -7.81 15.80
C VAL A 42 -6.60 -6.80 16.76
N ILE A 43 -7.41 -6.17 17.63
CA ILE A 43 -6.90 -5.22 18.64
C ILE A 43 -5.95 -5.94 19.60
N GLU A 44 -6.34 -7.10 20.13
CA GLU A 44 -5.51 -7.92 21.00
C GLU A 44 -4.19 -8.31 20.32
N ALA A 45 -4.25 -8.74 19.05
CA ALA A 45 -3.05 -9.10 18.29
C ALA A 45 -2.12 -7.88 18.11
N PHE A 46 -2.67 -6.70 17.80
CA PHE A 46 -1.90 -5.47 17.67
C PHE A 46 -1.22 -5.08 18.98
N ILE A 47 -1.97 -5.05 20.10
CA ILE A 47 -1.43 -4.70 21.43
C ILE A 47 -0.30 -5.65 21.80
N ARG A 48 -0.51 -6.96 21.64
CA ARG A 48 0.50 -7.97 21.97
C ARG A 48 1.78 -7.83 21.15
N LEU A 49 1.68 -7.48 19.87
CA LEU A 49 2.85 -7.25 19.01
C LEU A 49 3.56 -5.94 19.37
N HIS A 50 2.81 -4.90 19.73
CA HIS A 50 3.35 -3.64 20.22
C HIS A 50 4.07 -3.80 21.57
N GLU A 51 3.49 -4.50 22.54
CA GLU A 51 4.11 -4.80 23.84
C GLU A 51 5.40 -5.61 23.72
N LYS A 52 5.52 -6.44 22.67
CA LYS A 52 6.76 -7.17 22.33
C LYS A 52 7.80 -6.31 21.61
N GLY A 53 7.51 -5.04 21.33
CA GLY A 53 8.39 -4.15 20.58
C GLY A 53 8.50 -4.46 19.08
N LEU A 54 7.58 -5.25 18.52
CA LEU A 54 7.56 -5.63 17.10
C LEU A 54 6.80 -4.62 16.23
N ILE A 55 6.00 -3.76 16.84
CA ILE A 55 5.29 -2.64 16.18
C ILE A 55 5.84 -1.35 16.73
N TYR A 56 6.18 -0.42 15.85
CA TYR A 56 6.63 0.92 16.20
C TYR A 56 6.06 1.94 15.22
N GLN A 57 6.10 3.21 15.61
CA GLN A 57 5.79 4.34 14.74
C GLN A 57 7.08 5.07 14.38
N GLY A 58 7.29 5.32 13.09
CA GLY A 58 8.44 6.06 12.60
C GLY A 58 8.19 6.66 11.22
N SER A 59 9.08 7.56 10.80
CA SER A 59 9.08 8.12 9.46
C SER A 59 9.96 7.26 8.56
N TYR A 60 9.37 6.69 7.52
CA TYR A 60 10.07 5.90 6.50
C TYR A 60 9.43 6.14 5.14
N MET A 61 10.11 5.76 4.07
CA MET A 61 9.57 5.85 2.72
C MET A 61 8.45 4.82 2.54
N VAL A 62 7.29 5.27 2.09
CA VAL A 62 6.11 4.42 1.86
C VAL A 62 5.67 4.51 0.41
N ASN A 63 5.07 3.44 -0.11
CA ASN A 63 4.32 3.51 -1.35
C ASN A 63 3.01 4.26 -1.10
N TRP A 64 2.83 5.41 -1.74
CA TRP A 64 1.64 6.23 -1.62
C TRP A 64 0.77 6.14 -2.87
N SER A 65 -0.51 5.81 -2.72
CA SER A 65 -1.47 5.83 -3.82
C SER A 65 -2.20 7.18 -3.85
N PRO A 66 -2.02 8.02 -4.90
CA PRO A 66 -2.74 9.29 -5.01
C PRO A 66 -4.26 9.11 -5.18
N SER A 67 -4.69 8.01 -5.81
CA SER A 67 -6.11 7.73 -6.06
C SER A 67 -6.84 7.28 -4.80
N LEU A 68 -6.20 6.44 -3.98
CA LEU A 68 -6.79 5.96 -2.71
C LEU A 68 -6.52 6.91 -1.54
N GLN A 69 -5.55 7.83 -1.70
CA GLN A 69 -5.10 8.76 -0.66
C GLN A 69 -4.62 8.03 0.61
N THR A 70 -3.90 6.93 0.44
CA THR A 70 -3.35 6.11 1.54
C THR A 70 -2.02 5.49 1.16
N ALA A 71 -1.25 5.10 2.18
CA ALA A 71 -0.11 4.21 2.02
C ALA A 71 -0.58 2.78 1.71
N VAL A 72 0.20 2.06 0.90
CA VAL A 72 -0.05 0.66 0.51
C VAL A 72 1.18 -0.20 0.83
N SER A 73 0.96 -1.47 1.18
CA SER A 73 2.04 -2.43 1.39
C SER A 73 2.78 -2.71 0.07
N ASP A 74 4.05 -3.10 0.14
CA ASP A 74 4.82 -3.56 -1.04
C ASP A 74 4.11 -4.72 -1.76
N LEU A 75 3.42 -5.59 -1.02
CA LEU A 75 2.65 -6.72 -1.59
C LEU A 75 1.40 -6.27 -2.35
N GLU A 76 0.96 -5.03 -2.20
CA GLU A 76 -0.20 -4.45 -2.90
C GLU A 76 0.22 -3.66 -4.14
N VAL A 77 1.53 -3.56 -4.41
CA VAL A 77 2.07 -2.85 -5.58
C VAL A 77 2.26 -3.83 -6.73
N GLU A 78 1.57 -3.56 -7.83
CA GLU A 78 1.73 -4.30 -9.08
C GLU A 78 2.62 -3.50 -10.04
N TYR A 79 3.60 -4.18 -10.65
CA TYR A 79 4.53 -3.57 -11.60
C TYR A 79 4.11 -3.88 -13.04
N SER A 80 4.10 -2.83 -13.88
CA SER A 80 3.90 -2.93 -15.32
C SER A 80 5.03 -2.23 -16.07
N GLU A 81 5.40 -2.76 -17.23
CA GLU A 81 6.33 -2.09 -18.13
C GLU A 81 5.62 -0.97 -18.88
N GLU A 82 6.24 0.22 -18.88
CA GLU A 82 5.74 1.38 -19.60
C GLU A 82 6.88 2.01 -20.41
N SER A 83 6.55 2.50 -21.61
CA SER A 83 7.51 3.24 -22.43
C SER A 83 7.77 4.60 -21.78
N GLY A 84 9.02 4.86 -21.41
CA GLY A 84 9.45 6.09 -20.77
C GLY A 84 10.52 6.84 -21.55
N HIS A 85 10.91 7.99 -21.04
CA HIS A 85 12.02 8.78 -21.56
C HIS A 85 13.16 8.78 -20.55
N LEU A 86 14.39 8.64 -21.03
CA LEU A 86 15.59 8.82 -20.23
C LEU A 86 16.20 10.19 -20.50
N TYR A 87 16.16 11.06 -19.49
CA TYR A 87 16.67 12.43 -19.56
C TYR A 87 18.12 12.49 -19.06
N TYR A 88 18.91 13.38 -19.64
CA TYR A 88 20.29 13.64 -19.23
C TYR A 88 20.44 15.08 -18.74
N ILE A 89 20.80 15.24 -17.47
CA ILE A 89 20.86 16.53 -16.78
C ILE A 89 22.31 16.83 -16.39
N LYS A 90 22.77 18.07 -16.63
CA LYS A 90 24.14 18.51 -16.33
C LYS A 90 24.18 19.33 -15.05
N TYR A 91 24.89 18.83 -14.04
CA TYR A 91 25.21 19.54 -12.82
C TYR A 91 26.57 20.22 -12.92
N ARG A 92 26.65 21.51 -12.62
CA ARG A 92 27.93 22.23 -12.58
C ARG A 92 28.72 21.84 -11.34
N VAL A 93 30.00 21.53 -11.50
CA VAL A 93 30.88 21.26 -10.37
C VAL A 93 31.30 22.57 -9.71
N ALA A 94 31.09 22.69 -8.40
CA ALA A 94 31.46 23.88 -7.64
C ALA A 94 32.97 24.17 -7.79
N GLY A 95 33.32 25.41 -8.12
CA GLY A 95 34.71 25.85 -8.31
C GLY A 95 35.38 25.38 -9.61
N ARG A 96 34.66 24.69 -10.51
CA ARG A 96 35.15 24.29 -11.84
C ARG A 96 34.20 24.73 -12.96
N SER A 97 34.70 24.69 -14.20
CA SER A 97 33.89 24.82 -15.42
C SER A 97 33.27 23.50 -15.86
N ASP A 98 33.62 22.40 -15.19
CA ASP A 98 33.21 21.06 -15.55
C ASP A 98 31.77 20.77 -15.13
N PHE A 99 31.17 19.80 -15.80
CA PHE A 99 29.82 19.33 -15.53
C PHE A 99 29.81 17.82 -15.29
N LEU A 100 28.95 17.37 -14.39
CA LEU A 100 28.58 15.97 -14.20
C LEU A 100 27.24 15.72 -14.88
N THR A 101 27.15 14.68 -15.70
CA THR A 101 25.91 14.30 -16.39
C THR A 101 25.22 13.18 -15.62
N VAL A 102 23.96 13.36 -15.25
CA VAL A 102 23.10 12.39 -14.55
C VAL A 102 21.99 11.94 -15.49
N ALA A 103 21.72 10.63 -15.52
CA ALA A 103 20.60 10.07 -16.27
C ALA A 103 19.43 9.77 -15.31
N THR A 104 18.22 10.22 -15.63
CA THR A 104 17.01 9.98 -14.81
C THR A 104 15.77 9.86 -15.69
N THR A 105 14.80 9.04 -15.27
CA THR A 105 13.46 8.99 -15.88
C THR A 105 12.49 10.00 -15.25
N ARG A 106 12.89 10.63 -14.15
CA ARG A 106 12.05 11.54 -13.34
C ARG A 106 12.73 12.92 -13.20
N PRO A 107 12.70 13.78 -14.23
CA PRO A 107 13.35 15.09 -14.17
C PRO A 107 12.71 16.01 -13.13
N GLU A 108 11.45 15.78 -12.74
CA GLU A 108 10.75 16.57 -11.72
C GLU A 108 11.32 16.37 -10.31
N THR A 109 12.02 15.26 -10.04
CA THR A 109 12.63 15.00 -8.72
C THR A 109 13.97 15.71 -8.52
N LEU A 110 14.49 16.40 -9.53
CA LEU A 110 15.76 17.15 -9.51
C LEU A 110 15.92 18.06 -8.28
N PHE A 111 14.84 18.72 -7.87
CA PHE A 111 14.86 19.64 -6.73
C PHE A 111 14.90 18.94 -5.36
N GLY A 112 14.66 17.63 -5.34
CA GLY A 112 14.81 16.77 -4.17
C GLY A 112 16.20 16.14 -4.07
N ASP A 113 17.11 16.41 -5.01
CA ASP A 113 18.45 15.83 -5.02
C ASP A 113 19.27 16.37 -3.83
N VAL A 114 19.82 15.46 -3.03
CA VAL A 114 20.66 15.79 -1.86
C VAL A 114 22.14 15.48 -2.12
N ALA A 115 22.43 14.50 -2.97
CA ALA A 115 23.78 14.07 -3.31
C ALA A 115 23.79 13.38 -4.69
N LEU A 116 24.99 13.20 -5.25
CA LEU A 116 25.23 12.39 -6.44
C LEU A 116 25.97 11.10 -6.05
N ALA A 117 25.48 9.95 -6.53
CA ALA A 117 26.15 8.66 -6.38
C ALA A 117 27.10 8.43 -7.58
N VAL A 118 28.32 7.94 -7.30
CA VAL A 118 29.40 7.69 -8.28
C VAL A 118 29.93 6.27 -8.11
#